data_AF-A0A3A4V876-F1
#
_entry.id   AF-A0A3A4V876-F1
#
_cell.length_a   1.000
_cell.length_b   1.000
_cell.length_c   1.000
_cell.angle_alpha   90.00
_cell.angle_beta   90.00
_cell.angle_gamma   90.00
#
_symmetry.space_group_name_H-M   'P 1'
#
loop_
_entity.id
_entity.type
_entity.pdbx_description
1 polymer ?
#
loop_
_entity_poly.entity_id
_entity_poly.type
_entity_poly.pdbx_seq_one_letter_code
_entity_poly.pdbx_strand_id
1 'polypeptide(L)'
;MLKQTLIEKINKSEWWHVPPRDKNAYKKRGKFLASTFHQAEFYGRPNDEPESVEISNPIFGFSELEILMKLFSANIARTLLNNLPDVGGAGGWYKERIALDAKMYKQAKCKGFDAIVLIAPSGKHSLLNNRKPNSIELNLL
;
A
#
# COMPACT_ATOMS: atom_id res chain seq x y z
N MET A 1 12.40 13.01 10.43
CA MET A 1 13.11 13.27 9.16
C MET A 1 12.62 12.35 8.04
N LEU A 2 12.79 11.02 8.13
CA LEU A 2 12.41 10.09 7.05
C LEU A 2 10.91 10.12 6.66
N LYS A 3 9.99 10.16 7.64
CA LYS A 3 8.54 10.25 7.38
C LYS A 3 8.18 11.53 6.62
N GLN A 4 8.78 12.66 6.98
CA GLN A 4 8.55 13.94 6.33
C GLN A 4 9.03 13.92 4.87
N THR A 5 10.25 13.43 4.64
CA THR A 5 10.77 13.23 3.28
C THR A 5 9.87 12.32 2.47
N LEU A 6 9.38 11.22 3.04
CA LEU A 6 8.45 10.31 2.37
C LEU A 6 7.17 11.04 1.94
N ILE A 7 6.51 11.75 2.86
CA ILE A 7 5.29 12.51 2.57
C ILE A 7 5.54 13.51 1.44
N GLU A 8 6.63 14.28 1.52
CA GLU A 8 6.99 15.24 0.48
C GLU A 8 7.23 14.58 -0.88
N LYS A 9 7.88 13.41 -0.93
CA LYS A 9 8.07 12.67 -2.17
C LYS A 9 6.76 12.12 -2.72
N ILE A 10 5.85 11.66 -1.85
CA ILE A 10 4.55 11.15 -2.27
C ILE A 10 3.68 12.26 -2.86
N ASN A 11 3.57 13.38 -2.16
CA ASN A 11 2.69 14.50 -2.56
C ASN A 11 3.19 15.22 -3.82
N LYS A 12 4.48 15.11 -4.15
CA LYS A 12 5.08 15.66 -5.38
C LYS A 12 5.14 14.65 -6.54
N SER A 13 4.53 13.48 -6.38
CA SER A 13 4.59 12.40 -7.36
C SER A 13 3.29 12.23 -8.12
N GLU A 14 3.44 11.75 -9.33
CA GLU A 14 2.37 11.12 -10.11
C GLU A 14 2.19 9.66 -9.70
N TRP A 15 0.94 9.20 -9.70
CA TRP A 15 0.52 7.89 -9.22
C TRP A 15 -0.37 7.18 -10.23
N TRP A 16 -0.09 5.91 -10.46
CA TRP A 16 -0.84 5.09 -11.41
C TRP A 16 -1.84 4.20 -10.70
N HIS A 17 -3.06 4.15 -11.22
CA HIS A 17 -4.16 3.41 -10.63
C HIS A 17 -4.76 2.44 -11.64
N VAL A 18 -5.09 1.22 -11.18
CA VAL A 18 -5.90 0.26 -11.94
C VAL A 18 -7.32 0.27 -11.36
N PRO A 19 -8.35 0.69 -12.12
CA PRO A 19 -9.72 0.67 -11.67
C PRO A 19 -10.16 -0.73 -11.20
N PRO A 20 -10.70 -0.88 -9.98
CA PRO A 20 -11.16 -2.16 -9.50
C PRO A 20 -12.46 -2.56 -10.21
N ARG A 21 -12.64 -3.87 -10.43
CA ARG A 21 -13.92 -4.41 -10.94
C ARG A 21 -15.09 -4.20 -9.97
N ASP A 22 -14.83 -4.27 -8.66
CA ASP A 22 -15.82 -4.00 -7.62
C ASP A 22 -15.97 -2.48 -7.41
N LYS A 23 -17.14 -1.95 -7.74
CA LYS A 23 -17.50 -0.52 -7.57
C LYS A 23 -17.40 -0.03 -6.11
N ASN A 24 -17.42 -0.94 -5.14
CA ASN A 24 -17.31 -0.63 -3.72
C ASN A 24 -15.91 -0.88 -3.14
N ALA A 25 -14.92 -1.23 -3.97
CA ALA A 25 -13.58 -1.57 -3.49
C ALA A 25 -12.96 -0.46 -2.63
N TYR A 26 -13.06 0.80 -3.05
CA TYR A 26 -12.46 1.92 -2.31
C TYR A 26 -13.06 2.08 -0.91
N LYS A 27 -14.37 1.89 -0.75
CA LYS A 27 -15.04 1.94 0.56
C LYS A 27 -14.62 0.79 1.48
N LYS A 28 -14.28 -0.36 0.91
CA LYS A 28 -13.97 -1.60 1.65
C LYS A 28 -12.51 -1.66 2.07
N ARG A 29 -11.59 -1.19 1.23
CA ARG A 29 -10.16 -1.43 1.35
C ARG A 29 -9.26 -0.29 0.88
N GLY A 30 -9.82 0.86 0.57
CA GLY A 30 -9.07 2.03 0.08
C GLY A 30 -8.73 1.97 -1.40
N LYS A 31 -8.04 3.00 -1.89
CA LYS A 31 -7.61 3.14 -3.28
C LYS A 31 -6.12 2.86 -3.40
N PHE A 32 -5.78 1.79 -4.12
CA PHE A 32 -4.39 1.39 -4.37
C PHE A 32 -3.80 2.12 -5.58
N LEU A 33 -2.61 2.69 -5.41
CA LEU A 33 -1.84 3.33 -6.46
C LEU A 33 -0.39 2.82 -6.44
N ALA A 34 0.26 2.83 -7.58
CA ALA A 34 1.66 2.46 -7.74
C ALA A 34 2.50 3.66 -8.21
N SER A 35 3.77 3.66 -7.84
CA SER A 35 4.70 4.75 -8.19
C SER A 35 5.09 4.83 -9.67
N THR A 36 4.80 3.79 -10.46
CA THR A 36 5.10 3.72 -11.90
C THR A 36 3.99 2.99 -12.65
N PHE A 37 3.83 3.29 -13.95
CA PHE A 37 2.87 2.62 -14.82
C PHE A 37 3.11 1.10 -14.84
N HIS A 38 4.37 0.69 -15.03
CA HIS A 38 4.74 -0.71 -15.14
C HIS A 38 4.42 -1.53 -13.88
N GLN A 39 4.53 -0.93 -12.68
CA GLN A 39 4.10 -1.59 -11.44
C GLN A 39 2.58 -1.74 -11.36
N ALA A 40 1.84 -0.74 -11.83
CA ALA A 40 0.39 -0.82 -11.88
C ALA A 40 -0.09 -1.93 -12.84
N GLU A 41 0.62 -2.16 -13.95
CA GLU A 41 0.29 -3.20 -14.94
C GLU A 41 0.17 -4.61 -14.35
N PHE A 42 0.91 -4.91 -13.27
CA PHE A 42 0.82 -6.18 -12.56
C PHE A 42 -0.62 -6.48 -12.08
N TYR A 43 -1.39 -5.43 -11.74
CA TYR A 43 -2.75 -5.56 -11.23
C TYR A 43 -3.83 -5.45 -12.32
N GLY A 44 -3.46 -5.13 -13.57
CA GLY A 44 -4.36 -4.91 -14.70
C GLY A 44 -4.01 -3.65 -15.50
N ARG A 45 -4.85 -3.25 -16.45
CA ARG A 45 -4.61 -2.04 -17.27
C ARG A 45 -4.72 -0.77 -16.40
N PRO A 46 -3.63 0.00 -16.20
CA PRO A 46 -3.70 1.27 -15.49
C PRO A 46 -4.54 2.31 -16.27
N ASN A 47 -4.98 3.36 -15.58
CA ASN A 47 -5.52 4.55 -16.23
C ASN A 47 -4.50 5.14 -17.23
N ASP A 48 -5.00 5.84 -18.25
CA ASP A 48 -4.15 6.46 -19.27
C ASP A 48 -3.39 7.68 -18.73
N GLU A 49 -3.94 8.35 -17.71
CA GLU A 49 -3.31 9.48 -17.03
C GLU A 49 -3.01 9.14 -15.56
N PRO A 50 -1.86 9.60 -15.02
CA PRO A 50 -1.57 9.46 -13.61
C PRO A 50 -2.36 10.46 -12.76
N GLU A 51 -2.44 10.17 -11.47
CA GLU A 51 -3.14 11.00 -10.49
C GLU A 51 -2.15 11.72 -9.57
N SER A 52 -2.51 12.92 -9.12
CA SER A 52 -1.87 13.59 -8.00
C SER A 52 -2.62 13.25 -6.70
N VAL A 53 -1.88 13.11 -5.61
CA VAL A 53 -2.43 12.76 -4.30
C VAL A 53 -1.84 13.66 -3.23
N GLU A 54 -2.58 13.81 -2.13
CA GLU A 54 -2.11 14.52 -0.94
C GLU A 54 -2.33 13.64 0.28
N ILE A 55 -1.26 13.38 1.02
CA ILE A 55 -1.29 12.69 2.31
C ILE A 55 -0.53 13.51 3.36
N SER A 56 -0.86 13.28 4.62
CA SER A 56 -0.34 14.03 5.78
C SER A 56 0.11 13.10 6.91
N ASN A 57 -0.55 11.96 7.08
CA ASN A 57 -0.29 11.04 8.17
C ASN A 57 -0.31 9.57 7.72
N PRO A 58 0.65 9.14 6.87
CA PRO A 58 0.74 7.76 6.47
C PRO A 58 1.28 6.88 7.60
N ILE A 59 0.83 5.63 7.60
CA ILE A 59 1.60 4.51 8.11
C ILE A 59 2.43 3.93 6.97
N PHE A 60 3.71 3.67 7.21
CA PHE A 60 4.60 3.13 6.17
C PHE A 60 5.53 2.04 6.71
N GLY A 61 6.07 1.21 5.82
CA GLY A 61 7.07 0.21 6.15
C GLY A 61 7.86 -0.25 4.93
N PHE A 62 8.97 -0.94 5.18
CA PHE A 62 9.81 -1.53 4.13
C PHE A 62 9.49 -3.00 3.84
N SER A 63 8.45 -3.50 4.52
CA SER A 63 7.83 -4.81 4.34
C SER A 63 6.38 -4.72 4.80
N GLU A 64 5.52 -5.60 4.29
CA GLU A 64 4.13 -5.68 4.75
C GLU A 64 4.05 -6.07 6.25
N LEU A 65 4.95 -6.94 6.72
CA LEU A 65 5.02 -7.32 8.12
C LEU A 65 5.26 -6.13 9.05
N GLU A 66 6.14 -5.19 8.68
CA GLU A 66 6.36 -3.96 9.47
C GLU A 66 5.10 -3.11 9.58
N ILE A 67 4.32 -3.01 8.51
CA ILE A 67 3.05 -2.27 8.50
C ILE A 67 2.04 -2.99 9.40
N LEU A 68 1.92 -4.31 9.24
CA LEU A 68 1.02 -5.13 10.06
C LEU A 68 1.37 -5.05 11.54
N MET A 69 2.65 -5.06 11.92
CA MET A 69 3.08 -4.90 13.32
C MET A 69 2.79 -3.53 13.92
N LYS A 70 2.64 -2.49 13.08
CA LYS A 70 2.22 -1.15 13.53
C LYS A 70 0.69 -1.03 13.61
N LEU A 71 -0.05 -1.79 12.82
CA LEU A 71 -1.51 -1.82 12.83
C LEU A 71 -2.08 -2.78 13.90
N PHE A 72 -1.43 -3.90 14.13
CA PHE A 72 -1.88 -5.00 14.98
C PHE A 72 -0.79 -5.41 15.98
N SER A 73 -1.12 -6.27 16.95
CA SER A 73 -0.09 -6.88 17.80
C SER A 73 0.81 -7.82 16.98
N ALA A 74 2.05 -8.05 17.43
CA ALA A 74 3.03 -8.86 16.71
C ALA A 74 2.52 -10.27 16.37
N ASN A 75 1.78 -10.90 17.28
CA ASN A 75 1.21 -12.24 17.06
C ASN A 75 0.13 -12.20 15.96
N ILE A 76 -0.80 -11.23 16.03
CA ILE A 76 -1.84 -11.07 15.00
C ILE A 76 -1.22 -10.76 13.64
N ALA A 77 -0.22 -9.88 13.59
CA ALA A 77 0.47 -9.51 12.35
C ALA A 77 1.07 -10.73 11.63
N ARG A 78 1.77 -11.60 12.37
CA ARG A 78 2.37 -12.83 11.81
C ARG A 78 1.31 -13.82 11.36
N THR A 79 0.26 -14.03 12.16
CA THR A 79 -0.85 -14.93 11.79
C THR A 79 -1.56 -14.47 10.52
N LEU A 80 -1.82 -13.16 10.39
CA LEU A 80 -2.47 -12.61 9.19
C LEU A 80 -1.64 -12.86 7.92
N LEU A 81 -0.32 -12.71 8.01
CA LEU A 81 0.58 -12.91 6.87
C LEU A 81 0.73 -14.40 6.51
N ASN A 82 0.91 -15.27 7.51
CA ASN A 82 1.09 -16.71 7.30
C ASN A 82 -0.18 -17.42 6.80
N ASN A 83 -1.35 -16.83 7.01
CA ASN A 83 -2.63 -17.39 6.55
C ASN A 83 -2.96 -17.00 5.10
N LEU A 84 -2.16 -16.16 4.44
CA LEU A 84 -2.32 -15.94 3.01
C LEU A 84 -1.86 -17.20 2.26
N PRO A 85 -2.67 -17.74 1.33
CA PRO A 85 -2.24 -18.86 0.51
C PRO A 85 -1.11 -18.42 -0.45
N ASP A 86 -0.48 -19.37 -1.12
CA ASP A 86 0.53 -19.05 -2.13
C ASP A 86 -0.09 -18.41 -3.37
N VAL A 87 0.65 -17.49 -3.99
CA VAL A 87 0.28 -16.91 -5.27
C VAL A 87 0.22 -18.01 -6.33
N GLY A 88 -0.93 -18.19 -6.98
CA GLY A 88 -1.13 -19.20 -8.01
C GLY A 88 -1.56 -20.58 -7.50
N GLY A 89 -1.76 -20.75 -6.19
CA GLY A 89 -2.37 -21.96 -5.63
C GLY A 89 -3.84 -22.13 -6.04
N ALA A 90 -4.35 -23.37 -5.96
CA ALA A 90 -5.68 -23.78 -6.41
C ALA A 90 -6.88 -23.15 -5.65
N GLY A 91 -6.67 -22.14 -4.79
CA GLY A 91 -7.75 -21.58 -3.98
C GLY A 91 -7.52 -20.14 -3.53
N GLY A 92 -8.59 -19.34 -3.58
CA GLY A 92 -8.91 -18.29 -2.61
C GLY A 92 -7.99 -17.08 -2.45
N TRP A 93 -6.77 -17.07 -3.01
CA TRP A 93 -5.74 -16.07 -2.72
C TRP A 93 -6.24 -14.64 -2.82
N TYR A 94 -6.88 -14.33 -3.94
CA TYR A 94 -7.41 -12.99 -4.19
C TYR A 94 -8.46 -12.57 -3.13
N LYS A 95 -9.30 -13.51 -2.69
CA LYS A 95 -10.31 -13.27 -1.67
C LYS A 95 -9.67 -13.00 -0.29
N GLU A 96 -8.69 -13.80 0.09
CA GLU A 96 -7.97 -13.61 1.36
C GLU A 96 -7.11 -12.34 1.36
N ARG A 97 -6.45 -12.02 0.24
CA ARG A 97 -5.74 -10.75 0.04
C ARG A 97 -6.66 -9.55 0.20
N ILE A 98 -7.83 -9.56 -0.45
CA ILE A 98 -8.84 -8.50 -0.29
C ILE A 98 -9.31 -8.41 1.17
N ALA A 99 -9.49 -9.54 1.85
CA ALA A 99 -9.89 -9.55 3.25
C ALA A 99 -8.82 -8.95 4.15
N LEU A 100 -7.53 -9.23 3.89
CA LEU A 100 -6.41 -8.60 4.58
C LEU A 100 -6.36 -7.10 4.31
N ASP A 101 -6.47 -6.67 3.05
CA ASP A 101 -6.51 -5.24 2.69
C ASP A 101 -7.61 -4.51 3.46
N ALA A 102 -8.81 -5.10 3.54
CA ALA A 102 -9.94 -4.53 4.26
C ALA A 102 -9.69 -4.44 5.78
N LYS A 103 -9.01 -5.43 6.37
CA LYS A 103 -8.59 -5.39 7.79
C LYS A 103 -7.58 -4.28 8.02
N MET A 104 -6.57 -4.16 7.15
CA MET A 104 -5.54 -3.13 7.23
C MET A 104 -6.15 -1.73 7.08
N TYR A 105 -7.02 -1.53 6.09
CA TYR A 105 -7.76 -0.30 5.87
C TYR A 105 -8.53 0.15 7.12
N LYS A 106 -9.37 -0.74 7.66
CA LYS A 106 -10.17 -0.44 8.86
C LYS A 106 -9.28 -0.05 10.04
N GLN A 107 -8.25 -0.85 10.29
CA GLN A 107 -7.36 -0.63 11.43
C GLN A 107 -6.53 0.65 11.28
N ALA A 108 -6.10 0.97 10.07
CA ALA A 108 -5.36 2.19 9.78
C ALA A 108 -6.24 3.43 9.99
N LYS A 109 -7.49 3.42 9.49
CA LYS A 109 -8.45 4.51 9.74
C LYS A 109 -8.78 4.68 11.21
N CYS A 110 -9.01 3.59 11.94
CA CYS A 110 -9.27 3.64 13.38
C CYS A 110 -8.12 4.27 14.18
N LYS A 111 -6.89 4.19 13.66
CA LYS A 111 -5.69 4.80 14.27
C LYS A 111 -5.40 6.22 13.77
N GLY A 112 -6.24 6.77 12.89
CA GLY A 112 -6.11 8.14 12.38
C GLY A 112 -5.07 8.30 11.26
N PHE A 113 -4.68 7.21 10.58
CA PHE A 113 -3.86 7.31 9.38
C PHE A 113 -4.73 7.65 8.15
N ASP A 114 -4.15 8.33 7.17
CA ASP A 114 -4.80 8.69 5.89
C ASP A 114 -4.31 7.85 4.70
N ALA A 115 -3.19 7.15 4.87
CA ALA A 115 -2.63 6.26 3.86
C ALA A 115 -1.82 5.12 4.47
N ILE A 116 -1.77 3.99 3.75
CA ILE A 116 -0.81 2.90 3.99
C ILE A 116 0.21 2.93 2.84
N VAL A 117 1.50 2.93 3.18
CA VAL A 117 2.59 3.02 2.20
C VAL A 117 3.56 1.86 2.36
N LEU A 118 3.61 0.96 1.38
CA LEU A 118 4.60 -0.10 1.29
C LEU A 118 5.73 0.32 0.35
N ILE A 119 6.96 0.21 0.84
CA ILE A 119 8.16 0.59 0.10
C ILE A 119 9.03 -0.65 -0.03
N ALA A 120 9.61 -0.89 -1.21
CA ALA A 120 10.60 -1.95 -1.34
C ALA A 120 11.77 -1.76 -0.35
N PRO A 121 12.43 -2.83 0.13
CA PRO A 121 13.52 -2.75 1.09
C PRO A 121 14.65 -1.78 0.70
N SER A 122 15.00 -1.74 -0.59
CA SER A 122 16.01 -0.82 -1.15
C SER A 122 15.61 0.66 -1.08
N GLY A 123 14.31 0.95 -0.94
CA GLY A 123 13.78 2.31 -0.84
C GLY A 123 14.24 3.06 0.42
N LYS A 124 14.65 2.35 1.48
CA LYS A 124 15.20 2.97 2.69
C LYS A 124 16.41 3.84 2.38
N HIS A 125 17.34 3.31 1.58
CA HIS A 125 18.53 4.06 1.18
C HIS A 125 18.16 5.26 0.30
N SER A 126 17.14 5.13 -0.56
CA SER A 126 16.67 6.25 -1.39
C SER A 126 16.17 7.41 -0.53
N LEU A 127 15.30 7.14 0.45
CA LEU A 127 14.76 8.17 1.34
C LEU A 127 15.84 8.85 2.19
N LEU A 128 16.83 8.08 2.70
CA LEU A 128 17.95 8.63 3.46
C LEU A 128 18.79 9.62 2.63
N ASN A 129 18.86 9.43 1.32
CA ASN A 129 19.52 10.33 0.38
C ASN A 129 18.57 11.37 -0.23
N ASN A 130 17.40 11.61 0.37
CA ASN A 130 16.38 12.54 -0.13
C ASN A 130 15.91 12.25 -1.57
N ARG A 131 15.93 10.97 -1.99
CA ARG A 131 15.44 10.49 -3.28
C ARG A 131 14.12 9.73 -3.12
N LYS A 132 13.28 9.76 -4.16
CA LYS A 132 12.04 8.96 -4.21
C LYS A 132 12.43 7.48 -4.43
N PRO A 133 11.93 6.54 -3.62
CA PRO A 133 11.99 5.12 -3.95
C PRO A 133 11.26 4.79 -5.25
N ASN A 134 11.85 3.93 -6.10
CA ASN A 134 11.24 3.54 -7.38
C ASN A 134 10.05 2.58 -7.23
N SER A 135 9.89 1.95 -6.07
CA SER A 135 8.86 0.96 -5.81
C SER A 135 8.13 1.31 -4.53
N ILE A 136 7.02 2.01 -4.71
CA ILE A 136 6.09 2.39 -3.65
C ILE A 136 4.69 1.97 -4.08
N GLU A 137 4.03 1.25 -3.20
CA GLU A 137 2.60 1.01 -3.24
C GLU A 137 1.93 1.92 -2.21
N LEU A 138 0.89 2.63 -2.64
CA LEU A 138 0.15 3.58 -1.84
C LEU A 138 -1.31 3.11 -1.76
N ASN A 139 -1.87 3.03 -0.56
CA ASN A 139 -3.29 2.80 -0.37
C ASN A 139 -3.91 3.98 0.39
N LEU A 140 -4.75 4.77 -0.29
CA LEU A 140 -5.48 5.91 0.29
C LEU A 140 -6.71 5.44 1.05
N LEU A 141 -6.94 6.00 2.24
CA LEU A 141 -7.94 5.53 3.20
C LEU A 141 -9.21 6.38 3.28
#